data_AF-A0A2W6AGP5-F1
#
_entry.id   AF-A0A2W6AGP5-F1
#
_cell.length_a   1.000
_cell.length_b   1.000
_cell.length_c   1.000
_cell.angle_alpha   90.00
_cell.angle_beta   90.00
_cell.angle_gamma   90.00
#
_symmetry.space_group_name_H-M   'P 1'
#
loop_
_entity.id
_entity.type
_entity.pdbx_description
1 polymer ?
#
loop_
_entity_poly.entity_id
_entity_poly.type
_entity_poly.pdbx_seq_one_letter_code
_entity_poly.pdbx_strand_id
1 'polypeptide(L)'
;MASNQQLTIFGLGGAPFVARAAAAAKPAALNTHKPPHEITGVLEHAGGPVLTLRTRTGKIARVDDSDALRTKQTGVLVPGNAYTAQGTTYDSTGALHAQAIGRAKASPAIWPADR
;
A
#
# COMPACT_ATOMS: atom_id res chain seq x y z
N MET A 1 -26.77 0.46 -37.44
CA MET A 1 -25.89 -0.72 -37.30
C MET A 1 -24.95 -0.68 -38.48
N ALA A 2 -23.64 -0.49 -38.29
CA ALA A 2 -22.69 -0.48 -39.39
C ALA A 2 -21.44 -1.25 -38.98
N SER A 3 -21.17 -2.28 -39.77
CA SER A 3 -20.08 -3.24 -39.67
C SER A 3 -18.79 -2.60 -40.19
N ASN A 4 -17.76 -2.50 -39.35
CA ASN A 4 -16.44 -2.04 -39.78
C ASN A 4 -15.58 -3.27 -40.13
N GLN A 5 -15.65 -3.71 -41.38
CA GLN A 5 -14.60 -4.55 -41.98
C GLN A 5 -13.77 -3.68 -42.92
N GLN A 6 -12.52 -3.41 -42.55
CA GLN A 6 -11.33 -3.93 -43.24
C GLN A 6 -10.05 -3.25 -42.74
N LEU A 7 -9.04 -4.10 -42.60
CA LEU A 7 -7.71 -3.86 -42.07
C LEU A 7 -6.76 -3.68 -43.26
N THR A 8 -6.04 -2.55 -43.34
CA THR A 8 -4.95 -2.39 -44.31
C THR A 8 -3.62 -2.34 -43.57
N ILE A 9 -2.90 -3.45 -43.71
CA ILE A 9 -1.63 -3.78 -43.10
C ILE A 9 -0.53 -3.30 -44.06
N PHE A 10 0.09 -2.16 -43.72
CA PHE A 10 1.28 -1.53 -44.31
C PHE A 10 1.20 -0.88 -45.70
N GLY A 11 1.62 0.38 -45.75
CA GLY A 11 2.05 1.08 -46.96
C GLY A 11 3.03 2.19 -46.58
N LEU A 12 4.32 1.99 -46.92
CA LEU A 12 5.35 3.02 -46.89
C LEU A 12 4.97 4.15 -47.86
N GLY A 13 4.94 5.39 -47.39
CA GLY A 13 4.76 6.58 -48.23
C GLY A 13 4.73 7.85 -47.40
N GLY A 14 5.69 8.75 -47.64
CA GLY A 14 6.04 9.84 -46.73
C GLY A 14 5.00 10.94 -46.55
N ALA A 15 4.93 11.47 -45.33
CA ALA A 15 4.44 12.79 -44.92
C ALA A 15 4.87 13.02 -43.45
N PRO A 16 5.04 14.27 -42.99
CA PRO A 16 5.85 14.58 -41.81
C PRO A 16 5.22 13.98 -40.55
N PHE A 17 6.09 13.51 -39.67
CA PHE A 17 5.79 13.15 -38.29
C PHE A 17 5.11 14.34 -37.58
N VAL A 18 3.79 14.38 -37.62
CA VAL A 18 3.02 15.21 -36.70
C VAL A 18 3.07 14.48 -35.37
N ALA A 19 3.99 14.88 -34.50
CA ALA A 19 4.00 14.47 -33.11
C ALA A 19 2.70 14.94 -32.46
N ARG A 20 1.65 14.12 -32.52
CA ARG A 20 0.46 14.33 -31.70
C ARG A 20 0.88 14.02 -30.28
N ALA A 21 1.09 15.07 -29.50
CA ALA A 21 1.39 15.01 -28.08
C ALA A 21 0.49 13.95 -27.44
N ALA A 22 1.11 12.92 -26.87
CA ALA A 22 0.43 12.02 -25.96
C ALA A 22 -0.16 12.92 -24.88
N ALA A 23 -1.49 13.04 -24.85
CA ALA A 23 -2.17 13.59 -23.70
C ALA A 23 -1.76 12.66 -22.56
N ALA A 24 -0.78 13.10 -21.77
CA ALA A 24 -0.38 12.44 -20.55
C ALA A 24 -1.66 12.37 -19.73
N ALA A 25 -2.23 11.16 -19.64
CA ALA A 25 -3.27 10.87 -18.68
C ALA A 25 -2.68 11.26 -17.34
N LYS A 26 -3.15 12.39 -16.79
CA LYS A 26 -2.82 12.78 -15.42
C LYS A 26 -3.17 11.54 -14.59
N PRO A 27 -2.22 10.91 -13.87
CA PRO A 27 -2.59 9.82 -12.99
C PRO A 27 -3.71 10.36 -12.11
N ALA A 28 -4.86 9.68 -12.14
CA ALA A 28 -5.95 10.01 -11.25
C ALA A 28 -5.34 10.15 -9.87
N ALA A 29 -5.50 11.33 -9.26
CA ALA A 29 -5.12 11.50 -7.88
C ALA A 29 -5.89 10.39 -7.14
N LEU A 30 -5.18 9.35 -6.73
CA LEU A 30 -5.70 8.38 -5.79
C LEU A 30 -6.08 9.27 -4.62
N ASN A 31 -7.37 9.50 -4.41
CA ASN A 31 -7.86 10.14 -3.21
C ASN A 31 -7.17 9.40 -2.08
N THR A 32 -6.19 10.07 -1.48
CA THR A 32 -5.39 9.53 -0.42
C THR A 32 -6.34 9.44 0.77
N HIS A 33 -7.14 8.38 0.80
CA HIS A 33 -7.62 7.76 2.02
C HIS A 33 -6.37 7.25 2.73
N LYS A 34 -5.53 8.19 3.17
CA LYS A 34 -4.46 7.91 4.08
C LYS A 34 -5.18 7.46 5.34
N PRO A 35 -4.93 6.24 5.82
CA PRO A 35 -5.52 5.81 7.06
C PRO A 35 -5.21 6.87 8.13
N PRO A 36 -6.16 7.17 9.03
CA PRO A 36 -5.95 8.13 10.10
C PRO A 36 -4.66 7.83 10.88
N HIS A 37 -4.38 6.53 11.04
CA HIS A 37 -3.19 6.05 11.71
C HIS A 37 -2.43 5.02 10.86
N GLU A 38 -1.13 5.24 10.74
CA GLU A 38 -0.22 4.39 9.98
C GLU A 38 1.08 4.23 10.76
N ILE A 39 1.40 2.99 11.10
CA ILE A 39 2.61 2.63 11.84
C ILE A 39 3.44 1.70 10.98
N THR A 40 4.71 2.06 10.77
CA THR A 40 5.65 1.19 10.05
C THR A 40 6.78 0.76 10.98
N GLY A 41 7.01 -0.55 11.05
CA GLY A 41 7.99 -1.11 11.98
C GLY A 41 8.47 -2.50 11.61
N VAL A 42 9.51 -2.95 12.30
CA VAL A 42 9.94 -4.35 12.26
C VAL A 42 9.04 -5.16 13.18
N LEU A 43 8.49 -6.26 12.68
CA LEU A 43 7.73 -7.19 13.49
C LEU A 43 8.67 -7.93 14.44
N GLU A 44 8.53 -7.70 15.73
CA GLU A 44 9.30 -8.42 16.76
C GLU A 44 8.55 -9.67 17.23
N HIS A 45 7.23 -9.58 17.35
CA HIS A 45 6.40 -10.69 17.82
C HIS A 45 5.04 -10.74 17.10
N ALA A 46 4.69 -11.92 16.61
CA ALA A 46 3.38 -12.27 16.06
C ALA A 46 2.97 -13.63 16.63
N GLY A 47 2.09 -13.63 17.63
CA GLY A 47 1.71 -14.85 18.36
C GLY A 47 0.28 -14.83 18.89
N GLY A 48 -0.58 -14.00 18.31
CA GLY A 48 -1.95 -13.80 18.76
C GLY A 48 -2.58 -12.57 18.08
N PRO A 49 -3.74 -12.10 18.57
CA PRO A 49 -4.47 -10.97 17.97
C PRO A 49 -3.73 -9.63 18.07
N VAL A 50 -2.63 -9.58 18.85
CA VAL A 50 -1.80 -8.39 19.02
C VAL A 50 -0.39 -8.68 18.55
N LEU A 51 0.04 -7.89 17.58
CA LEU A 51 1.37 -7.83 17.01
C LEU A 51 2.20 -6.74 17.70
N THR A 52 3.50 -6.98 17.75
CA THR A 52 4.46 -6.02 18.30
C THR A 52 5.38 -5.54 17.18
N LEU A 53 5.25 -4.26 16.82
CA LEU A 53 6.07 -3.61 15.81
C LEU A 53 7.03 -2.63 16.47
N ARG A 54 8.31 -2.76 16.15
CA ARG A 54 9.33 -1.78 16.52
C ARG A 54 9.41 -0.70 15.45
N THR A 55 8.96 0.51 15.77
CA THR A 55 8.86 1.60 14.79
C THR A 55 10.23 2.16 14.40
N ARG A 56 10.24 3.07 13.42
CA ARG A 56 11.47 3.78 12.99
C ARG A 56 12.25 4.40 14.16
N THR A 57 11.55 4.90 15.17
CA THR A 57 12.16 5.56 16.33
C THR A 57 12.66 4.58 17.39
N GLY A 58 12.51 3.27 17.15
CA GLY A 58 12.84 2.22 18.09
C GLY A 58 11.80 2.02 19.19
N LYS A 59 10.66 2.72 19.13
CA LYS A 59 9.53 2.54 20.05
C LYS A 59 8.78 1.26 19.72
N ILE A 60 8.21 0.65 20.75
CA ILE A 60 7.34 -0.51 20.61
C ILE A 60 5.90 -0.05 20.42
N ALA A 61 5.33 -0.37 19.25
CA ALA A 61 3.93 -0.17 18.93
C ALA A 61 3.19 -1.52 19.00
N ARG A 62 2.03 -1.52 19.66
CA ARG A 62 1.11 -2.66 19.68
C ARG A 62 0.09 -2.47 18.57
N VAL A 63 -0.18 -3.52 17.82
CA VAL A 63 -1.14 -3.50 16.72
C VAL A 63 -2.06 -4.70 16.84
N ASP A 64 -3.36 -4.47 16.97
CA ASP A 64 -4.36 -5.53 16.89
C ASP A 64 -4.62 -5.86 15.42
N ASP A 65 -4.45 -7.12 15.02
CA ASP A 65 -4.63 -7.59 13.63
C ASP A 65 -5.94 -8.35 13.41
N SER A 66 -6.84 -8.37 14.40
CA SER A 66 -8.09 -9.14 14.34
C SER A 66 -8.98 -8.71 13.18
N ASP A 67 -9.04 -7.42 12.87
CA ASP A 67 -9.83 -6.90 11.76
C ASP A 67 -9.16 -7.22 10.40
N ALA A 68 -7.86 -6.96 10.28
CA ALA A 68 -7.07 -7.32 9.10
C ALA A 68 -7.12 -8.83 8.78
N LEU A 69 -7.13 -9.69 9.80
CA LEU A 69 -7.27 -11.14 9.64
C LEU A 69 -8.67 -11.51 9.16
N ARG A 70 -9.72 -10.89 9.73
CA ARG A 70 -11.12 -11.10 9.34
C ARG A 70 -11.38 -10.68 7.90
N THR A 71 -10.83 -9.55 7.47
CA THR A 71 -10.99 -9.00 6.12
C THR A 71 -9.99 -9.60 5.11
N LYS A 72 -9.11 -10.51 5.55
CA LYS A 72 -8.01 -11.08 4.75
C LYS A 72 -7.07 -10.03 4.17
N GLN A 73 -6.95 -8.88 4.85
CA GLN A 73 -6.01 -7.81 4.53
C GLN A 73 -4.69 -7.94 5.32
N THR A 74 -4.38 -9.15 5.80
CA THR A 74 -3.11 -9.50 6.41
C THR A 74 -2.47 -10.67 5.66
N GLY A 75 -1.17 -10.59 5.42
CA GLY A 75 -0.38 -11.66 4.81
C GLY A 75 0.31 -12.53 5.86
N VAL A 76 1.24 -13.38 5.42
CA VAL A 76 2.10 -14.13 6.34
C VAL A 76 3.03 -13.15 7.06
N LEU A 77 2.90 -13.14 8.39
CA LEU A 77 3.70 -12.32 9.29
C LEU A 77 4.94 -13.11 9.72
N VAL A 78 6.11 -12.59 9.39
CA VAL A 78 7.41 -13.21 9.69
C VAL A 78 8.19 -12.27 10.60
N PRO A 79 8.47 -12.67 11.86
CA PRO A 79 9.30 -11.88 12.75
C PRO A 79 10.65 -11.50 12.11
N GLY A 80 11.11 -10.28 12.38
CA GLY A 80 12.32 -9.70 11.77
C GLY A 80 12.07 -8.96 10.45
N ASN A 81 10.91 -9.13 9.80
CA ASN A 81 10.54 -8.35 8.62
C ASN A 81 9.83 -7.04 8.98
N ALA A 82 9.93 -6.07 8.06
CA ALA A 82 9.22 -4.80 8.19
C ALA A 82 7.79 -4.90 7.65
N TYR A 83 6.85 -4.31 8.36
CA TYR A 83 5.44 -4.23 8.00
C TYR A 83 4.88 -2.83 8.27
N THR A 84 3.86 -2.47 7.50
CA THR A 84 3.06 -1.26 7.69
C THR A 84 1.66 -1.69 8.11
N ALA A 85 1.26 -1.24 9.29
CA ALA A 85 -0.09 -1.42 9.82
C ALA A 85 -0.88 -0.13 9.62
N GLN A 86 -2.08 -0.27 9.05
CA GLN A 86 -2.99 0.82 8.75
C GLN A 86 -4.28 0.64 9.52
N GLY A 87 -4.69 1.66 10.25
CA GLY A 87 -5.87 1.61 11.11
C GLY A 87 -6.51 2.98 11.32
N THR A 88 -7.66 2.97 11.98
CA THR A 88 -8.46 4.18 12.23
C THR A 88 -8.52 4.58 13.69
N THR A 89 -8.32 3.64 14.62
CA THR A 89 -8.56 3.85 16.05
C THR A 89 -7.55 3.07 16.89
N TYR A 90 -7.25 3.59 18.08
CA TYR A 90 -6.51 2.86 19.10
C TYR A 90 -7.48 2.24 20.10
N ASP A 91 -7.11 1.08 20.62
CA ASP A 91 -7.78 0.43 21.73
C ASP A 91 -7.53 1.17 23.05
N SER A 92 -8.36 0.90 24.06
CA SER A 92 -8.15 1.32 25.46
C SER A 92 -6.76 0.97 26.03
N THR A 93 -6.14 -0.08 25.48
CA THR A 93 -4.78 -0.54 25.82
C THR A 93 -3.66 0.17 25.04
N GLY A 94 -4.03 1.07 24.13
CA GLY A 94 -3.10 1.80 23.24
C GLY A 94 -2.64 0.99 22.02
N ALA A 95 -3.28 -0.14 21.72
CA ALA A 95 -3.00 -0.92 20.51
C ALA A 95 -3.72 -0.32 19.30
N LEU A 96 -3.05 -0.16 18.16
CA LEU A 96 -3.68 0.28 16.92
C LEU A 96 -4.57 -0.85 16.37
N HIS A 97 -5.86 -0.60 16.16
CA HIS A 97 -6.74 -1.52 15.42
C HIS A 97 -6.40 -1.46 13.94
N ALA A 98 -5.60 -2.43 13.47
CA ALA A 98 -5.21 -2.50 12.07
C ALA A 98 -6.29 -3.17 11.23
N GLN A 99 -6.73 -2.43 10.21
CA GLN A 99 -7.63 -2.92 9.17
C GLN A 99 -6.85 -3.59 8.04
N ALA A 100 -5.63 -3.12 7.78
CA ALA A 100 -4.75 -3.70 6.77
C ALA A 100 -3.30 -3.75 7.26
N ILE A 101 -2.62 -4.86 6.95
CA ILE A 101 -1.20 -5.05 7.26
C ILE A 101 -0.46 -5.50 6.00
N GLY A 102 0.42 -4.62 5.52
CA GLY A 102 1.22 -4.83 4.32
C GLY A 102 2.69 -5.01 4.63
N ARG A 103 3.41 -5.77 3.80
CA ARG A 103 4.86 -5.87 3.91
C ARG A 103 5.50 -4.53 3.55
N ALA A 104 6.34 -4.02 4.45
CA ALA A 104 7.12 -2.81 4.23
C ALA A 104 8.54 -3.18 3.79
N LYS A 105 9.22 -2.21 3.18
CA LYS A 105 10.65 -2.36 2.84
C LYS A 105 11.48 -2.28 4.13
N ALA A 106 12.47 -3.16 4.31
CA ALA A 106 13.33 -3.20 5.49
C ALA A 106 14.36 -2.07 5.52
N SER A 107 13.90 -0.82 5.50
CA SER A 107 14.73 0.38 5.46
C SER A 107 14.07 1.49 6.27
N PRO A 108 14.39 1.64 7.57
CA PRO A 108 13.75 2.61 8.45
C PRO A 108 13.86 4.07 7.96
N ALA A 109 14.92 4.39 7.22
CA ALA A 109 15.16 5.73 6.68
C ALA A 109 14.09 6.20 5.68
N ILE A 110 13.40 5.27 5.01
CA ILE A 110 12.36 5.59 4.02
C ILE A 110 10.94 5.42 4.57
N TRP A 111 10.78 5.01 5.83
CA TRP A 111 9.47 4.85 6.42
C TRP A 111 8.81 6.20 6.68
N PRO A 112 7.49 6.30 6.43
CA PRO A 112 6.74 7.48 6.85
C PRO A 112 6.88 7.67 8.36
N ALA A 113 6.79 8.92 8.81
CA ALA A 113 6.66 9.18 10.24
C ALA A 113 5.36 8.55 10.73
N ASP A 114 5.43 7.85 11.88
CA ASP A 114 4.27 7.26 12.55
C ASP A 114 3.22 8.36 12.82
N ARG A 115 1.94 8.10 12.50
CA ARG A 115 0.81 9.01 12.75
C ARG A 115 -0.41 8.25 13.26
#